data_AF-A0A8C7JFL0-F1
#
_entry.id   AF-A0A8C7JFL0-F1
#
_cell.length_a   1.000
_cell.length_b   1.000
_cell.length_c   1.000
_cell.angle_alpha   90.00
_cell.angle_beta   90.00
_cell.angle_gamma   90.00
#
_symmetry.space_group_name_H-M   'P 1'
#
loop_
_entity.id
_entity.type
_entity.pdbx_description
1 polymer ?
#
loop_
_entity_poly.entity_id
_entity_poly.type
_entity_poly.pdbx_seq_one_letter_code
_entity_poly.pdbx_strand_id
1 'polypeptide(L)'
;MNGARETFRFSQDSHYFQKATLSLESVFYCIVCLGLPVDMCEKNKKVSKWLSTVFGDQTIPEYEVNTRTVDILYQLAEASEVRCNETSLLIEDQKQKTSEYQADGVHLQNVVLQGVGLSSGSLSKPASDYLSALVANAKVLGVRDTSLSSFVPAVNNLTNELLESEKTDRRLDRELNALRNKLGSVLVLRKTFQEDIKKTMKAQEVESAKAEERLLNMDFVKAKSKDLSYRNKKAEDQLTSRHMENRISHQALMELSEQVYTLKQEILPLSKKLEPYRDLSPVKKCFIF
;
A
#
# COMPACT_ATOMS: atom_id res chain seq x y z
N MET A 1 -52.80 51.39 6.09
CA MET A 1 -53.04 51.29 4.63
C MET A 1 -54.18 50.30 4.41
N ASN A 2 -55.08 50.66 3.50
CA ASN A 2 -56.29 49.96 3.01
C ASN A 2 -56.07 48.46 2.70
N GLY A 3 -57.04 47.55 2.57
CA GLY A 3 -58.47 47.57 2.24
C GLY A 3 -58.88 46.17 1.72
N ALA A 4 -60.18 45.87 1.60
CA ALA A 4 -60.80 44.54 1.60
C ALA A 4 -61.35 44.00 0.24
N ARG A 5 -61.94 42.76 0.28
CA ARG A 5 -63.06 42.16 -0.53
C ARG A 5 -62.80 41.61 -1.95
N GLU A 6 -63.12 40.31 -2.21
CA GLU A 6 -64.29 39.72 -2.98
C GLU A 6 -64.20 39.93 -4.52
N THR A 7 -64.58 39.08 -5.49
CA THR A 7 -65.27 37.78 -5.67
C THR A 7 -65.19 37.35 -7.16
N PHE A 8 -65.40 36.04 -7.45
CA PHE A 8 -66.10 35.43 -8.62
C PHE A 8 -65.42 35.00 -9.96
N ARG A 9 -65.56 33.67 -10.21
CA ARG A 9 -65.88 32.88 -11.44
C ARG A 9 -65.27 33.19 -12.82
N PHE A 10 -64.63 32.15 -13.38
CA PHE A 10 -65.01 31.45 -14.63
C PHE A 10 -64.38 30.02 -14.52
N SER A 11 -65.12 28.97 -14.19
CA SER A 11 -66.07 28.20 -15.01
C SER A 11 -65.40 27.35 -16.10
N GLN A 12 -65.64 26.04 -15.99
CA GLN A 12 -65.95 25.11 -17.08
C GLN A 12 -64.96 25.00 -18.24
N ASP A 13 -64.23 23.88 -18.35
CA ASP A 13 -63.87 23.33 -19.69
C ASP A 13 -63.46 21.85 -19.64
N SER A 14 -62.87 21.36 -18.55
CA SER A 14 -62.40 19.95 -18.49
C SER A 14 -63.54 18.93 -18.31
N HIS A 15 -64.58 19.27 -17.52
CA HIS A 15 -65.69 18.35 -17.24
C HIS A 15 -66.71 18.23 -18.40
N TYR A 16 -66.68 19.15 -19.36
CA TYR A 16 -67.51 19.08 -20.56
C TYR A 16 -66.93 18.12 -21.60
N PHE A 17 -65.60 17.97 -21.68
CA PHE A 17 -64.99 17.05 -22.65
C PHE A 17 -65.23 15.57 -22.31
N GLN A 18 -65.24 15.22 -21.02
CA GLN A 18 -65.46 13.83 -20.57
C GLN A 18 -66.95 13.44 -20.47
N LYS A 19 -67.86 14.43 -20.28
CA LYS A 19 -69.31 14.23 -20.45
C LYS A 19 -69.73 14.24 -21.91
N ALA A 20 -69.02 14.95 -22.80
CA ALA A 20 -69.32 14.93 -24.23
C ALA A 20 -69.00 13.56 -24.85
N THR A 21 -67.93 12.87 -24.44
CA THR A 21 -67.64 11.50 -24.90
C THR A 21 -68.65 10.48 -24.38
N LEU A 22 -69.03 10.52 -23.11
CA LEU A 22 -70.10 9.65 -22.56
C LEU A 22 -71.49 9.95 -23.14
N SER A 23 -71.78 11.22 -23.46
CA SER A 23 -73.04 11.60 -24.13
C SER A 23 -73.03 11.26 -25.61
N LEU A 24 -71.89 11.32 -26.29
CA LEU A 24 -71.78 10.91 -27.70
C LEU A 24 -71.83 9.40 -27.85
N GLU A 25 -71.24 8.60 -26.95
CA GLU A 25 -71.45 7.14 -26.93
C GLU A 25 -72.91 6.79 -26.66
N SER A 26 -73.59 7.48 -25.74
CA SER A 26 -75.02 7.26 -25.45
C SER A 26 -75.94 7.71 -26.60
N VAL A 27 -75.59 8.79 -27.30
CA VAL A 27 -76.32 9.27 -28.49
C VAL A 27 -76.04 8.39 -29.72
N PHE A 28 -74.82 7.87 -29.90
CA PHE A 28 -74.52 6.87 -30.92
C PHE A 28 -75.26 5.56 -30.65
N TYR A 29 -75.34 5.13 -29.38
CA TYR A 29 -76.16 4.00 -28.95
C TYR A 29 -77.64 4.21 -29.24
N CYS A 30 -78.16 5.44 -29.05
CA CYS A 30 -79.55 5.77 -29.36
C CYS A 30 -79.83 5.80 -30.87
N ILE A 31 -78.91 6.31 -31.69
CA ILE A 31 -79.07 6.39 -33.14
C ILE A 31 -78.99 5.01 -33.80
N VAL A 32 -78.11 4.12 -33.33
CA VAL A 32 -78.05 2.72 -33.80
C VAL A 32 -79.28 1.91 -33.36
N CYS A 33 -79.89 2.24 -32.21
CA CYS A 33 -81.08 1.55 -31.70
C CYS A 33 -82.42 2.01 -32.34
N LEU A 34 -82.45 3.13 -33.06
CA LEU A 34 -83.70 3.73 -33.59
C LEU A 34 -84.36 2.95 -34.74
N GLY A 35 -83.80 1.79 -35.16
CA GLY A 35 -84.37 0.90 -36.17
C GLY A 35 -84.23 -0.60 -35.90
N LEU A 36 -83.88 -1.02 -34.68
CA LEU A 36 -83.58 -2.42 -34.35
C LEU A 36 -84.59 -3.05 -33.36
N PRO A 37 -84.86 -4.37 -33.44
CA PRO A 37 -85.74 -5.07 -32.49
C PRO A 37 -85.24 -4.94 -31.04
N VAL A 38 -86.15 -4.84 -30.07
CA VAL A 38 -85.86 -4.66 -28.62
C VAL A 38 -84.87 -5.71 -28.08
N ASP A 39 -84.92 -6.95 -28.59
CA ASP A 39 -83.99 -8.06 -28.29
C ASP A 39 -82.52 -7.72 -28.62
N MET A 40 -82.27 -6.98 -29.69
CA MET A 40 -80.91 -6.60 -30.12
C MET A 40 -80.26 -5.56 -29.22
N CYS A 41 -81.06 -4.68 -28.61
CA CYS A 41 -80.58 -3.64 -27.72
C CYS A 41 -80.03 -4.22 -26.40
N GLU A 42 -80.69 -5.23 -25.84
CA GLU A 42 -80.22 -5.92 -24.64
C GLU A 42 -78.96 -6.75 -24.90
N LYS A 43 -78.93 -7.48 -26.02
CA LYS A 43 -77.74 -8.23 -26.44
C LYS A 43 -76.54 -7.32 -26.64
N ASN A 44 -76.70 -6.18 -27.30
CA ASN A 44 -75.62 -5.23 -27.52
C ASN A 44 -75.08 -4.66 -26.19
N LYS A 45 -75.95 -4.36 -25.21
CA LYS A 45 -75.52 -3.90 -23.88
C LYS A 45 -74.65 -4.94 -23.15
N LYS A 46 -75.06 -6.22 -23.19
CA LYS A 46 -74.28 -7.32 -22.60
C LYS A 46 -72.93 -7.48 -23.29
N VAL A 47 -72.91 -7.38 -24.63
CA VAL A 47 -71.68 -7.42 -25.44
C VAL A 47 -70.74 -6.26 -25.11
N SER A 48 -71.23 -5.01 -25.06
CA SER A 48 -70.39 -3.84 -24.72
C SER A 48 -69.80 -3.95 -23.31
N LYS A 49 -70.58 -4.43 -22.34
CA LYS A 49 -70.09 -4.67 -20.97
C LYS A 49 -69.02 -5.76 -20.94
N TRP A 50 -69.26 -6.89 -21.61
CA TRP A 50 -68.29 -7.98 -21.71
C TRP A 50 -66.99 -7.52 -22.40
N LEU A 51 -67.07 -6.81 -23.52
CA LEU A 51 -65.90 -6.25 -24.21
C LEU A 51 -65.11 -5.29 -23.31
N SER A 52 -65.78 -4.41 -22.55
CA SER A 52 -65.09 -3.54 -21.58
C SER A 52 -64.37 -4.33 -20.48
N THR A 53 -64.89 -5.51 -20.11
CA THR A 53 -64.27 -6.37 -19.10
C THR A 53 -63.07 -7.14 -19.68
N VAL A 54 -63.17 -7.60 -20.94
CA VAL A 54 -62.12 -8.36 -21.62
C VAL A 54 -60.93 -7.47 -21.99
N PHE A 55 -61.19 -6.25 -22.46
CA PHE A 55 -60.15 -5.31 -22.88
C PHE A 55 -59.63 -4.42 -21.73
N GLY A 56 -60.36 -4.30 -20.61
CA GLY A 56 -59.94 -3.53 -19.45
C GLY A 56 -59.66 -2.06 -19.81
N ASP A 57 -58.41 -1.62 -19.66
CA ASP A 57 -57.97 -0.26 -20.00
C ASP A 57 -57.61 -0.07 -21.48
N GLN A 58 -57.67 -1.13 -22.31
CA GLN A 58 -57.37 -1.07 -23.74
C GLN A 58 -58.58 -0.59 -24.53
N THR A 59 -58.33 0.15 -25.61
CA THR A 59 -59.37 0.59 -26.54
C THR A 59 -59.99 -0.60 -27.25
N ILE A 60 -61.32 -0.75 -27.14
CA ILE A 60 -62.07 -1.78 -27.84
C ILE A 60 -61.95 -1.53 -29.37
N PRO A 61 -61.51 -2.53 -30.16
CA PRO A 61 -61.44 -2.39 -31.60
C PRO A 61 -62.81 -2.06 -32.21
N GLU A 62 -62.84 -1.15 -33.18
CA GLU A 62 -64.07 -0.82 -33.91
C GLU A 62 -64.63 -2.07 -34.62
N TYR A 63 -65.93 -2.30 -34.47
CA TYR A 63 -66.65 -3.41 -35.09
C TYR A 63 -67.97 -2.95 -35.68
N GLU A 64 -68.44 -3.64 -36.72
CA GLU A 64 -69.70 -3.35 -37.37
C GLU A 64 -70.89 -3.83 -36.52
N VAL A 65 -71.72 -2.89 -36.05
CA VAL A 65 -72.92 -3.19 -35.26
C VAL A 65 -74.07 -3.60 -36.17
N ASN A 66 -74.05 -4.86 -36.61
CA ASN A 66 -75.15 -5.51 -37.33
C ASN A 66 -75.71 -6.70 -36.52
N THR A 67 -76.91 -7.17 -36.89
CA THR A 67 -77.63 -8.23 -36.18
C THR A 67 -76.80 -9.51 -36.03
N ARG A 68 -76.10 -9.90 -37.09
CA ARG A 68 -75.27 -11.11 -37.12
C ARG A 68 -74.05 -10.98 -36.21
N THR A 69 -73.36 -9.83 -36.25
CA THR A 69 -72.17 -9.57 -35.44
C THR A 69 -72.51 -9.54 -33.95
N VAL A 70 -73.60 -8.85 -33.58
CA VAL A 70 -74.02 -8.75 -32.18
C VAL A 70 -74.48 -10.12 -31.63
N ASP A 71 -75.18 -10.95 -32.41
CA ASP A 71 -75.54 -12.31 -31.97
C ASP A 71 -74.31 -13.21 -31.77
N ILE A 72 -73.32 -13.15 -32.66
CA ILE A 72 -72.06 -13.92 -32.52
C ILE A 72 -71.30 -13.47 -31.27
N LEU A 73 -71.16 -12.16 -31.07
CA LEU A 73 -70.48 -11.60 -29.90
C LEU A 73 -71.24 -11.91 -28.61
N TYR A 74 -72.58 -11.92 -28.64
CA TYR A 74 -73.41 -12.28 -27.50
C TYR A 74 -73.20 -13.74 -27.09
N GLN A 75 -73.24 -14.68 -28.05
CA GLN A 75 -72.95 -16.09 -27.79
C GLN A 75 -71.52 -16.29 -27.26
N LEU A 76 -70.55 -15.55 -27.80
CA LEU A 76 -69.17 -15.61 -27.33
C LEU A 76 -69.04 -15.07 -25.89
N ALA A 77 -69.75 -14.00 -25.55
CA ALA A 77 -69.81 -13.46 -24.20
C ALA A 77 -70.40 -14.47 -23.21
N GLU A 78 -71.50 -15.12 -23.56
CA GLU A 78 -72.11 -16.16 -22.72
C GLU A 78 -71.20 -17.38 -22.55
N ALA A 79 -70.62 -17.88 -23.64
CA ALA A 79 -69.69 -19.01 -23.59
C ALA A 79 -68.42 -18.66 -22.79
N SER A 80 -67.94 -17.42 -22.89
CA SER A 80 -66.81 -16.91 -22.11
C SER A 80 -67.16 -16.83 -20.63
N GLU A 81 -68.32 -16.29 -20.27
CA GLU A 81 -68.76 -16.14 -18.89
C GLU A 81 -68.89 -17.50 -18.19
N VAL A 82 -69.56 -18.47 -18.84
CA VAL A 82 -69.70 -19.83 -18.32
C VAL A 82 -68.33 -20.48 -18.11
N ARG A 83 -67.45 -20.44 -19.11
CA ARG A 83 -66.10 -21.03 -19.01
C ARG A 83 -65.24 -20.35 -17.95
N CYS A 84 -65.30 -19.03 -17.83
CA CYS A 84 -64.57 -18.28 -16.81
C CYS A 84 -65.07 -18.65 -15.40
N ASN A 85 -66.38 -18.79 -15.22
CA ASN A 85 -66.98 -19.22 -13.95
C ASN A 85 -66.55 -20.66 -13.60
N GLU A 86 -66.61 -21.60 -14.54
CA GLU A 86 -66.14 -22.98 -14.35
C GLU A 86 -64.66 -23.04 -13.99
N THR A 87 -63.82 -22.28 -14.69
CA THR A 87 -62.38 -22.20 -14.42
C THR A 87 -62.11 -21.61 -13.03
N SER A 88 -62.85 -20.58 -12.65
CA SER A 88 -62.75 -19.98 -11.31
C SER A 88 -63.13 -20.99 -10.22
N LEU A 89 -64.22 -21.74 -10.41
CA LEU A 89 -64.64 -22.79 -9.47
C LEU A 89 -63.58 -23.89 -9.35
N LEU A 90 -62.98 -24.32 -10.45
CA LEU A 90 -61.91 -25.31 -10.45
C LEU A 90 -60.65 -24.81 -9.72
N ILE A 91 -60.29 -23.54 -9.90
CA ILE A 91 -59.16 -22.93 -9.19
C ILE A 91 -59.41 -22.91 -7.67
N GLU A 92 -60.62 -22.51 -7.25
CA GLU A 92 -60.97 -22.49 -5.83
C GLU A 92 -61.02 -23.89 -5.21
N ASP A 93 -61.58 -24.88 -5.91
CA ASP A 93 -61.55 -26.29 -5.50
C ASP A 93 -60.10 -26.80 -5.36
N GLN A 94 -59.22 -26.50 -6.32
CA GLN A 94 -57.82 -26.94 -6.26
C GLN A 94 -57.05 -26.27 -5.12
N LYS A 95 -57.31 -24.98 -4.83
CA LYS A 95 -56.73 -24.28 -3.68
C LYS A 95 -57.20 -24.91 -2.37
N GLN A 96 -58.50 -25.19 -2.26
CA GLN A 96 -59.07 -25.85 -1.09
C GLN A 96 -58.42 -27.23 -0.88
N LYS A 97 -58.41 -28.09 -1.90
CA LYS A 97 -57.75 -29.40 -1.84
C LYS A 97 -56.29 -29.31 -1.45
N THR A 98 -55.56 -28.34 -2.00
CA THR A 98 -54.14 -28.13 -1.65
C THR A 98 -54.00 -27.80 -0.16
N SER A 99 -54.86 -26.94 0.38
CA SER A 99 -54.89 -26.61 1.81
C SER A 99 -55.27 -27.82 2.67
N GLU A 100 -56.25 -28.61 2.26
CA GLU A 100 -56.69 -29.82 2.96
C GLU A 100 -55.56 -30.87 2.99
N TYR A 101 -54.94 -31.18 1.84
CA TYR A 101 -53.81 -32.11 1.78
C TYR A 101 -52.60 -31.63 2.58
N GLN A 102 -52.34 -30.33 2.61
CA GLN A 102 -51.27 -29.78 3.44
C GLN A 102 -51.59 -29.95 4.93
N ALA A 103 -52.82 -29.69 5.36
CA ALA A 103 -53.26 -29.87 6.73
C ALA A 103 -53.21 -31.35 7.14
N ASP A 104 -53.70 -32.25 6.29
CA ASP A 104 -53.62 -33.70 6.49
C ASP A 104 -52.17 -34.19 6.55
N GLY A 105 -51.30 -33.67 5.70
CA GLY A 105 -49.86 -33.97 5.73
C GLY A 105 -49.21 -33.61 7.07
N VAL A 106 -49.50 -32.42 7.59
CA VAL A 106 -49.05 -31.99 8.93
C VAL A 106 -49.67 -32.86 10.02
N HIS A 107 -50.96 -33.17 9.92
CA HIS A 107 -51.66 -34.02 10.89
C HIS A 107 -51.05 -35.42 10.96
N LEU A 108 -50.91 -36.10 9.81
CA LEU A 108 -50.32 -37.43 9.71
C LEU A 108 -48.88 -37.45 10.21
N GLN A 109 -48.08 -36.43 9.88
CA GLN A 109 -46.72 -36.29 10.41
C GLN A 109 -46.73 -36.25 11.94
N ASN A 110 -47.62 -35.46 12.55
CA ASN A 110 -47.73 -35.39 14.01
C ASN A 110 -48.19 -36.72 14.62
N VAL A 111 -49.16 -37.39 14.02
CA VAL A 111 -49.64 -38.71 14.48
C VAL A 111 -48.52 -39.74 14.42
N VAL A 112 -47.76 -39.78 13.32
CA VAL A 112 -46.61 -40.68 13.18
C VAL A 112 -45.57 -40.37 14.25
N LEU A 113 -45.16 -39.11 14.39
CA LEU A 113 -44.17 -38.68 15.41
C LEU A 113 -44.61 -39.04 16.82
N GLN A 114 -45.89 -38.87 17.15
CA GLN A 114 -46.44 -39.25 18.45
C GLN A 114 -46.46 -40.78 18.62
N GLY A 115 -46.86 -41.53 17.59
CA GLY A 115 -46.92 -43.00 17.62
C GLY A 115 -45.55 -43.67 17.76
N VAL A 116 -44.50 -43.08 17.18
CA VAL A 116 -43.12 -43.57 17.35
C VAL A 116 -42.40 -42.97 18.57
N GLY A 117 -43.08 -42.16 19.39
CA GLY A 117 -42.49 -41.53 20.58
C GLY A 117 -41.41 -40.49 20.26
N LEU A 118 -41.38 -39.96 19.04
CA LEU A 118 -40.47 -38.90 18.58
C LEU A 118 -41.09 -37.50 18.66
N SER A 119 -42.25 -37.37 19.33
CA SER A 119 -42.82 -36.06 19.62
C SER A 119 -41.85 -35.24 20.50
N SER A 120 -41.85 -33.93 20.30
CA SER A 120 -40.92 -32.99 20.95
C SER A 120 -40.97 -33.03 22.48
N GLY A 121 -42.11 -33.43 23.06
CA GLY A 121 -42.27 -33.64 24.52
C GLY A 121 -41.96 -35.06 25.01
N SER A 122 -41.73 -36.02 24.12
CA SER A 122 -41.49 -37.43 24.45
C SER A 122 -40.02 -37.79 24.63
N LEU A 123 -39.12 -36.92 24.15
CA LEU A 123 -37.68 -37.14 24.23
C LEU A 123 -37.19 -36.89 25.65
N SER A 124 -36.26 -37.75 26.10
CA SER A 124 -35.54 -37.50 27.34
C SER A 124 -34.72 -36.22 27.21
N LYS A 125 -34.47 -35.55 28.35
CA LYS A 125 -33.68 -34.31 28.38
C LYS A 125 -32.32 -34.46 27.67
N PRO A 126 -31.53 -35.54 27.87
CA PRO A 126 -30.28 -35.76 27.14
C PRO A 126 -30.47 -35.85 25.62
N ALA A 127 -31.50 -36.56 25.15
CA ALA A 127 -31.76 -36.70 23.71
C ALA A 127 -32.11 -35.34 23.06
N SER A 128 -32.91 -34.53 23.77
CA SER A 128 -33.23 -33.16 23.35
C SER A 128 -31.99 -32.27 23.28
N ASP A 129 -31.09 -32.38 24.27
CA ASP A 129 -29.85 -31.61 24.31
C ASP A 129 -28.90 -32.01 23.16
N TYR A 130 -28.77 -33.32 22.84
CA TYR A 130 -27.98 -33.78 21.70
C TYR A 130 -28.52 -33.28 20.36
N LEU A 131 -29.84 -33.35 20.15
CA LEU A 131 -30.45 -32.81 18.91
C LEU A 131 -30.27 -31.30 18.81
N SER A 132 -30.41 -30.58 19.92
CA SER A 132 -30.18 -29.14 19.98
C SER A 132 -28.73 -28.79 19.63
N ALA A 133 -27.76 -29.54 20.18
CA ALA A 133 -26.36 -29.39 19.85
C ALA A 133 -26.09 -29.73 18.38
N LEU A 134 -26.69 -30.80 17.84
CA LEU A 134 -26.53 -31.17 16.43
C LEU A 134 -27.05 -30.07 15.50
N VAL A 135 -28.22 -29.50 15.77
CA VAL A 135 -28.78 -28.37 15.01
C VAL A 135 -27.92 -27.13 15.15
N ALA A 136 -27.37 -26.84 16.34
CA ALA A 136 -26.46 -25.72 16.54
C ALA A 136 -25.18 -25.90 15.70
N ASN A 137 -24.58 -27.09 15.71
CA ASN A 137 -23.43 -27.41 14.88
C ASN A 137 -23.77 -27.30 13.38
N ALA A 138 -24.96 -27.74 12.96
CA ALA A 138 -25.40 -27.62 11.57
C ALA A 138 -25.47 -26.16 11.11
N LYS A 139 -25.99 -25.28 11.98
CA LYS A 139 -26.06 -23.84 11.73
C LYS A 139 -24.67 -23.20 11.67
N VAL A 140 -23.78 -23.56 12.59
CA VAL A 140 -22.39 -23.04 12.62
C VAL A 140 -21.62 -23.48 11.37
N LEU A 141 -21.76 -24.75 10.97
CA LEU A 141 -21.15 -25.30 9.76
C LEU A 141 -21.83 -24.84 8.46
N GLY A 142 -22.98 -24.14 8.54
CA GLY A 142 -23.73 -23.66 7.38
C GLY A 142 -24.29 -24.78 6.50
N VAL A 143 -24.54 -25.97 7.05
CA VAL A 143 -25.05 -27.11 6.28
C VAL A 143 -26.58 -27.10 6.17
N ARG A 144 -27.09 -27.64 5.05
CA ARG A 144 -28.54 -27.67 4.75
C ARG A 144 -29.30 -28.62 5.67
N ASP A 145 -28.69 -29.74 6.03
CA ASP A 145 -29.31 -30.80 6.83
C ASP A 145 -28.31 -31.44 7.79
N THR A 146 -28.83 -32.24 8.72
CA THR A 146 -28.03 -33.02 9.68
C THR A 146 -27.58 -34.37 9.13
N SER A 147 -27.59 -34.55 7.79
CA SER A 147 -27.09 -35.78 7.18
C SER A 147 -25.58 -35.84 7.25
N LEU A 148 -25.05 -37.06 7.35
CA LEU A 148 -23.61 -37.29 7.35
C LEU A 148 -22.94 -36.79 6.05
N SER A 149 -23.64 -36.88 4.93
CA SER A 149 -23.18 -36.37 3.62
C SER A 149 -22.99 -34.86 3.58
N SER A 150 -23.73 -34.10 4.38
CA SER A 150 -23.54 -32.65 4.49
C SER A 150 -22.50 -32.30 5.57
N PHE A 151 -22.54 -33.00 6.71
CA PHE A 151 -21.66 -32.73 7.85
C PHE A 151 -20.20 -33.08 7.59
N VAL A 152 -19.92 -34.27 7.04
CA VAL A 152 -18.53 -34.75 6.88
C VAL A 152 -17.71 -33.83 5.97
N PRO A 153 -18.19 -33.40 4.79
CA PRO A 153 -17.47 -32.44 3.98
C PRO A 153 -17.28 -31.09 4.68
N ALA A 154 -18.28 -30.58 5.39
CA ALA A 154 -18.17 -29.32 6.11
C ALA A 154 -17.12 -29.37 7.22
N VAL A 155 -17.10 -30.45 8.01
CA VAL A 155 -16.08 -30.68 9.04
C VAL A 155 -14.69 -30.84 8.42
N ASN A 156 -14.57 -31.57 7.31
CA ASN A 156 -13.29 -31.73 6.61
C ASN A 156 -12.78 -30.39 6.04
N ASN A 157 -13.67 -29.57 5.50
CA ASN A 157 -13.32 -28.23 5.02
C ASN A 157 -12.80 -27.35 6.19
N LEU A 158 -13.53 -27.31 7.30
CA LEU A 158 -13.10 -26.59 8.51
C LEU A 158 -11.75 -27.12 9.04
N THR A 159 -11.54 -28.44 9.01
CA THR A 159 -10.29 -29.07 9.45
C THR A 159 -9.12 -28.68 8.53
N ASN A 160 -9.35 -28.62 7.22
CA ASN A 160 -8.35 -28.19 6.25
C ASN A 160 -8.02 -26.70 6.41
N GLU A 161 -9.03 -25.85 6.60
CA GLU A 161 -8.83 -24.41 6.88
C GLU A 161 -8.01 -24.20 8.16
N LEU A 162 -8.33 -24.93 9.22
CA LEU A 162 -7.56 -24.90 10.47
C LEU A 162 -6.09 -25.31 10.24
N LEU A 163 -5.86 -26.40 9.50
CA LEU A 163 -4.50 -26.88 9.22
C LEU A 163 -3.67 -25.88 8.40
N GLU A 164 -4.26 -25.27 7.37
CA GLU A 164 -3.56 -24.25 6.58
C GLU A 164 -3.31 -22.99 7.40
N SER A 165 -4.26 -22.56 8.25
CA SER A 165 -4.05 -21.46 9.19
C SER A 165 -2.87 -21.75 10.12
N GLU A 166 -2.84 -22.91 10.79
CA GLU A 166 -1.74 -23.30 11.67
C GLU A 166 -0.39 -23.35 10.95
N LYS A 167 -0.37 -23.81 9.71
CA LYS A 167 0.84 -23.86 8.88
C LYS A 167 1.34 -22.45 8.56
N THR A 168 0.44 -21.52 8.26
CA THR A 168 0.81 -20.12 8.05
C THR A 168 1.32 -19.45 9.33
N ASP A 169 0.70 -19.73 10.48
CA ASP A 169 1.16 -19.23 11.78
C ASP A 169 2.57 -19.74 12.11
N ARG A 170 2.82 -21.05 11.95
CA ARG A 170 4.15 -21.64 12.14
C ARG A 170 5.19 -21.03 11.19
N ARG A 171 4.81 -20.65 9.97
CA ARG A 171 5.71 -19.97 9.03
C ARG A 171 6.04 -18.55 9.51
N LEU A 172 5.02 -17.77 9.88
CA LEU A 172 5.19 -16.41 10.37
C LEU A 172 6.03 -16.36 11.65
N ASP A 173 5.83 -17.30 12.58
CA ASP A 173 6.62 -17.38 13.80
C ASP A 173 8.11 -17.63 13.51
N ARG A 174 8.44 -18.49 12.55
CA ARG A 174 9.82 -18.70 12.09
C ARG A 174 10.42 -17.43 11.47
N GLU A 175 9.66 -16.74 10.63
CA GLU A 175 10.08 -15.48 9.99
C GLU A 175 10.32 -14.39 11.05
N LEU A 176 9.42 -14.26 12.03
CA LEU A 176 9.55 -13.32 13.16
C LEU A 176 10.79 -13.62 14.00
N ASN A 177 11.04 -14.88 14.34
CA ASN A 177 12.23 -15.29 15.09
C ASN A 177 13.52 -15.02 14.29
N ALA A 178 13.52 -15.27 12.99
CA ALA A 178 14.66 -14.95 12.12
C ALA A 178 14.93 -13.43 12.08
N LEU A 179 13.89 -12.60 11.96
CA LEU A 179 14.01 -11.14 12.00
C LEU A 179 14.51 -10.64 13.34
N ARG A 180 14.01 -11.21 14.45
CA ARG A 180 14.45 -10.88 15.81
C ARG A 180 15.93 -11.17 16.00
N ASN A 181 16.42 -12.31 15.51
CA ASN A 181 17.84 -12.66 15.56
C ASN A 181 18.70 -11.70 14.73
N LYS A 182 18.27 -11.39 13.50
CA LYS A 182 18.95 -10.40 12.64
C LYS A 182 19.01 -9.03 13.30
N LEU A 183 17.90 -8.57 13.90
CA LEU A 183 17.85 -7.31 14.63
C LEU A 183 18.84 -7.32 15.80
N GLY A 184 18.92 -8.41 16.56
CA GLY A 184 19.92 -8.59 17.60
C GLY A 184 21.35 -8.41 17.08
N SER A 185 21.71 -9.08 15.98
CA SER A 185 23.03 -8.94 15.36
C SER A 185 23.32 -7.51 14.89
N VAL A 186 22.35 -6.84 14.26
CA VAL A 186 22.50 -5.46 13.79
C VAL A 186 22.66 -4.49 14.96
N LEU A 187 21.95 -4.68 16.07
CA LEU A 187 22.09 -3.84 17.27
C LEU A 187 23.48 -3.98 17.90
N VAL A 188 24.02 -5.20 17.97
CA VAL A 188 25.39 -5.43 18.44
C VAL A 188 26.40 -4.73 17.53
N LEU A 189 26.27 -4.90 16.21
CA LEU A 189 27.16 -4.26 15.23
C LEU A 189 27.09 -2.73 15.29
N ARG A 190 25.89 -2.17 15.47
CA ARG A 190 25.72 -0.73 15.67
C ARG A 190 26.48 -0.24 16.91
N LYS A 191 26.42 -0.98 18.02
CA LYS A 191 27.12 -0.63 19.25
C LYS A 191 28.64 -0.67 19.06
N THR A 192 29.17 -1.71 18.41
CA THR A 192 30.62 -1.80 18.12
C THR A 192 31.08 -0.66 17.22
N PHE A 193 30.34 -0.35 16.15
CA PHE A 193 30.67 0.79 15.29
C PHE A 193 30.64 2.12 16.04
N GLN A 194 29.69 2.33 16.94
CA GLN A 194 29.65 3.52 17.76
C GLN A 194 30.87 3.64 18.68
N GLU A 195 31.34 2.53 19.24
CA GLU A 195 32.56 2.49 20.05
C GLU A 195 33.82 2.75 19.21
N ASP A 196 33.90 2.18 18.01
CA ASP A 196 35.05 2.37 17.12
C ASP A 196 35.11 3.80 16.58
N ILE A 197 33.98 4.42 16.25
CA ILE A 197 33.92 5.86 15.91
C ILE A 197 34.48 6.70 17.07
N LYS A 198 34.08 6.42 18.31
CA LYS A 198 34.61 7.14 19.48
C LYS A 198 36.11 6.96 19.66
N LYS A 199 36.65 5.76 19.44
CA LYS A 199 38.10 5.49 19.50
C LYS A 199 38.84 6.25 18.40
N THR A 200 38.34 6.19 17.17
CA THR A 200 38.93 6.88 16.02
C THR A 200 38.91 8.39 16.21
N MET A 201 37.82 8.97 16.73
CA MET A 201 37.76 10.39 17.04
C MET A 201 38.85 10.81 18.04
N LYS A 202 39.03 10.06 19.13
CA LYS A 202 40.10 10.34 20.11
C LYS A 202 41.49 10.21 19.50
N ALA A 203 41.72 9.19 18.68
CA ALA A 203 43.00 9.01 17.99
C ALA A 203 43.28 10.16 17.02
N GLN A 204 42.25 10.63 16.31
CA GLN A 204 42.32 11.77 15.39
C GLN A 204 42.65 13.07 16.14
N GLU A 205 42.03 13.31 17.29
CA GLU A 205 42.35 14.48 18.14
C GLU A 205 43.83 14.47 18.56
N VAL A 206 44.34 13.31 18.99
CA VAL A 206 45.75 13.15 19.39
C VAL A 206 46.70 13.38 18.21
N GLU A 207 46.43 12.79 17.04
CA GLU A 207 47.29 12.99 15.88
C GLU A 207 47.22 14.42 15.34
N SER A 208 46.05 15.07 15.42
CA SER A 208 45.90 16.49 15.10
C SER A 208 46.78 17.36 15.98
N ALA A 209 46.76 17.14 17.30
CA ALA A 209 47.62 17.88 18.24
C ALA A 209 49.11 17.64 17.97
N LYS A 210 49.51 16.40 17.67
CA LYS A 210 50.91 16.08 17.30
C LYS A 210 51.31 16.73 15.98
N ALA A 211 50.42 16.77 14.99
CA ALA A 211 50.69 17.43 13.72
C ALA A 211 50.88 18.94 13.92
N GLU A 212 50.06 19.57 14.75
CA GLU A 212 50.19 20.97 15.14
C GLU A 212 51.53 21.24 15.88
N GLU A 213 51.91 20.39 16.82
CA GLU A 213 53.21 20.47 17.50
C GLU A 213 54.38 20.36 16.51
N ARG A 214 54.33 19.41 15.58
CA ARG A 214 55.36 19.23 14.53
C ARG A 214 55.45 20.45 13.63
N LEU A 215 54.32 21.08 13.28
CA LEU A 215 54.29 22.31 12.49
C LEU A 215 54.98 23.46 13.22
N LEU A 216 54.65 23.68 14.49
CA LEU A 216 55.29 24.69 15.33
C LEU A 216 56.80 24.45 15.47
N ASN A 217 57.21 23.20 15.70
CA ASN A 217 58.62 22.83 15.78
C ASN A 217 59.36 23.06 14.45
N MET A 218 58.74 22.72 13.32
CA MET A 218 59.30 22.99 11.99
C MET A 218 59.50 24.50 11.76
N ASP A 219 58.55 25.33 12.15
CA ASP A 219 58.64 26.78 12.00
C ASP A 219 59.74 27.37 12.90
N PHE A 220 59.89 26.85 14.13
CA PHE A 220 61.00 27.18 15.01
C PHE A 220 62.36 26.83 14.38
N VAL A 221 62.52 25.61 13.87
CA VAL A 221 63.77 25.17 13.22
C VAL A 221 64.08 26.01 11.99
N LYS A 222 63.07 26.34 11.17
CA LYS A 222 63.23 27.25 10.02
C LYS A 222 63.69 28.64 10.45
N ALA A 223 63.09 29.21 11.50
CA ALA A 223 63.50 30.50 12.04
C ALA A 223 64.94 30.47 12.56
N LYS A 224 65.31 29.41 13.28
CA LYS A 224 66.67 29.25 13.82
C LYS A 224 67.72 29.06 12.74
N SER A 225 67.40 28.31 11.68
CA SER A 225 68.27 28.14 10.52
C SER A 225 68.55 29.48 9.83
N LYS A 226 67.53 30.33 9.66
CA LYS A 226 67.70 31.69 9.12
C LYS A 226 68.58 32.59 10.01
N ASP A 227 68.40 32.56 11.33
CA ASP A 227 69.24 33.29 12.29
C ASP A 227 70.72 32.86 12.19
N LEU A 228 70.97 31.55 12.18
CA LEU A 228 72.32 31.00 12.06
C LEU A 228 72.96 31.35 10.71
N SER A 229 72.20 31.26 9.62
CA SER A 229 72.67 31.67 8.28
C SER A 229 73.06 33.15 8.25
N TYR A 230 72.26 34.03 8.86
CA TYR A 230 72.59 35.45 8.97
C TYR A 230 73.85 35.69 9.81
N ARG A 231 73.99 34.99 10.95
CA ARG A 231 75.17 35.09 11.82
C ARG A 231 76.44 34.59 11.14
N ASN A 232 76.36 33.48 10.41
CA ASN A 232 77.47 32.94 9.63
C ASN A 232 77.89 33.94 8.55
N LYS A 233 76.94 34.44 7.75
CA LYS A 233 77.23 35.47 6.74
C LYS A 233 77.93 36.69 7.34
N LYS A 234 77.43 37.19 8.48
CA LYS A 234 78.07 38.31 9.19
C LYS A 234 79.50 37.97 9.65
N ALA A 235 79.74 36.76 10.14
CA ALA A 235 81.08 36.33 10.56
C ALA A 235 82.02 36.14 9.36
N GLU A 236 81.53 35.60 8.24
CA GLU A 236 82.26 35.49 6.98
C GLU A 236 82.62 36.87 6.42
N ASP A 237 81.68 37.81 6.41
CA ASP A 237 81.91 39.20 6.01
C ASP A 237 82.98 39.85 6.92
N GLN A 238 82.94 39.59 8.23
CA GLN A 238 83.96 40.06 9.18
C GLN A 238 85.34 39.44 8.91
N LEU A 239 85.44 38.14 8.65
CA LEU A 239 86.70 37.48 8.31
C LEU A 239 87.28 38.01 7.00
N THR A 240 86.43 38.21 6.00
CA THR A 240 86.79 38.79 4.70
C THR A 240 87.30 40.22 4.86
N SER A 241 86.62 41.05 5.67
CA SER A 241 87.05 42.43 5.95
C SER A 241 88.42 42.51 6.63
N ARG A 242 88.81 41.48 7.40
CA ARG A 242 90.12 41.38 8.07
C ARG A 242 91.22 40.78 7.19
N HIS A 243 90.94 40.47 5.91
CA HIS A 243 91.88 39.79 4.99
C HIS A 243 92.41 38.45 5.57
N MET A 244 91.60 37.75 6.36
CA MET A 244 91.92 36.42 6.86
C MET A 244 91.64 35.39 5.75
N GLU A 245 92.46 35.42 4.70
CA GLU A 245 92.39 34.46 3.59
C GLU A 245 92.76 33.04 4.05
N ASN A 246 92.40 32.03 3.25
CA ASN A 246 92.56 30.58 3.52
C ASN A 246 94.00 30.12 3.86
N ARG A 247 94.97 31.05 3.81
CA ARG A 247 96.35 30.93 4.28
C ARG A 247 96.48 30.66 5.78
N ILE A 248 95.49 31.03 6.60
CA ILE A 248 95.48 30.80 8.06
C ILE A 248 94.66 29.54 8.42
N SER A 249 94.20 28.78 7.42
CA SER A 249 93.54 27.48 7.68
C SER A 249 94.53 26.51 8.34
N HIS A 250 94.02 25.62 9.20
CA HIS A 250 94.85 24.61 9.87
C HIS A 250 95.67 23.78 8.87
N GLN A 251 95.05 23.47 7.71
CA GLN A 251 95.70 22.77 6.61
C GLN A 251 96.88 23.56 6.01
N ALA A 252 96.69 24.84 5.69
CA ALA A 252 97.76 25.69 5.16
C ALA A 252 98.89 25.92 6.17
N LEU A 253 98.56 26.01 7.46
CA LEU A 253 99.55 26.09 8.55
C LEU A 253 100.36 24.79 8.69
N MET A 254 99.72 23.63 8.55
CA MET A 254 100.38 22.31 8.56
C MET A 254 101.33 22.18 7.37
N GLU A 255 100.88 22.48 6.16
CA GLU A 255 101.71 22.46 4.95
C GLU A 255 102.92 23.41 5.05
N LEU A 256 102.71 24.63 5.56
CA LEU A 256 103.81 25.57 5.79
C LEU A 256 104.79 25.05 6.84
N SER A 257 104.30 24.41 7.90
CA SER A 257 105.17 23.83 8.93
C SER A 257 106.02 22.68 8.39
N GLU A 258 105.45 21.88 7.48
CA GLU A 258 106.13 20.77 6.81
C GLU A 258 107.17 21.26 5.80
N GLN A 259 106.86 22.34 5.06
CA GLN A 259 107.82 23.05 4.21
C GLN A 259 108.98 23.65 5.02
N VAL A 260 108.70 24.25 6.18
CA VAL A 260 109.75 24.77 7.07
C VAL A 260 110.61 23.64 7.62
N TYR A 261 110.02 22.48 7.93
CA TYR A 261 110.76 21.31 8.37
C TYR A 261 111.68 20.74 7.27
N THR A 262 111.17 20.60 6.05
CA THR A 262 111.96 20.14 4.89
C THR A 262 113.08 21.13 4.55
N LEU A 263 112.80 22.44 4.50
CA LEU A 263 113.82 23.47 4.31
C LEU A 263 114.89 23.42 5.42
N LYS A 264 114.50 23.20 6.68
CA LYS A 264 115.48 23.01 7.77
C LYS A 264 116.35 21.77 7.56
N GLN A 265 115.78 20.66 7.07
CA GLN A 265 116.53 19.45 6.74
C GLN A 265 117.49 19.65 5.56
N GLU A 266 117.15 20.49 4.59
CA GLU A 266 118.04 20.85 3.45
C GLU A 266 119.14 21.85 3.84
N ILE A 267 118.85 22.79 4.73
CA ILE A 267 119.82 23.76 5.26
C ILE A 267 120.88 23.07 6.13
N LEU A 268 120.54 21.97 6.82
CA LEU A 268 121.48 21.21 7.65
C LEU A 268 122.76 20.74 6.90
N PRO A 269 122.68 19.99 5.78
CA PRO A 269 123.85 19.57 5.01
C PRO A 269 124.53 20.73 4.27
N LEU A 270 123.78 21.76 3.85
CA LEU A 270 124.35 22.98 3.27
C LEU A 270 125.18 23.78 4.29
N SER A 271 124.71 23.89 5.54
CA SER A 271 125.46 24.52 6.63
C SER A 271 126.72 23.73 6.99
N LYS A 272 126.66 22.38 6.95
CA LYS A 272 127.84 21.50 7.09
C LYS A 272 128.85 21.64 5.95
N LYS A 273 128.39 21.93 4.72
CA LYS A 273 129.28 22.23 3.58
C LYS A 273 129.89 23.64 3.66
N LEU A 274 129.24 24.57 4.35
CA LEU A 274 129.75 25.92 4.59
C LEU A 274 130.64 26.04 5.85
N GLU A 275 130.57 25.09 6.78
CA GLU A 275 131.42 25.03 7.98
C GLU A 275 132.92 25.15 7.68
N PRO A 276 133.50 24.47 6.67
CA PRO A 276 134.91 24.67 6.29
C PRO A 276 135.23 26.06 5.73
N TYR A 277 134.22 26.86 5.35
CA TYR A 277 134.35 28.21 4.81
C TYR A 277 134.02 29.30 5.84
N ARG A 278 133.60 28.94 7.06
CA ARG A 278 133.26 29.90 8.13
C ARG A 278 134.50 30.54 8.79
N ASP A 279 135.68 29.93 8.65
CA ASP A 279 136.96 30.47 9.15
C ASP A 279 137.76 31.23 8.07
N LEU A 280 137.24 31.34 6.84
CA LEU A 280 137.78 32.23 5.81
C LEU A 280 137.19 33.64 6.01
N SER A 281 137.89 34.48 6.79
CA SER A 281 137.62 35.92 6.85
C SER A 281 137.57 36.52 5.44
N PRO A 282 136.51 37.25 5.03
CA PRO A 282 136.46 37.86 3.71
C PRO A 282 137.55 38.94 3.59
N VAL A 283 138.53 38.63 2.76
CA VAL A 283 139.61 39.53 2.38
C VAL A 283 139.00 40.73 1.65
N LYS A 284 139.11 41.93 2.23
CA LYS A 284 138.88 43.19 1.52
C LYS A 284 139.88 43.28 0.36
N LYS A 285 139.41 43.45 -0.87
CA LYS A 285 140.15 44.20 -1.89
C LYS A 285 139.20 45.16 -2.59
N CYS A 286 139.48 46.46 -2.47
CA CYS A 286 139.08 47.43 -3.49
C CYS A 286 139.82 47.12 -4.81
N PHE A 287 139.29 47.65 -5.92
CA PHE A 287 139.71 47.58 -7.34
C PHE A 287 138.86 46.63 -8.21
N ILE A 288 138.45 46.92 -9.46
CA ILE A 288 138.25 48.11 -10.34
C ILE A 288 137.37 47.60 -11.53
N PHE A 289 136.59 48.49 -12.16
CA PHE A 289 135.63 48.35 -13.29
C PHE A 289 134.24 47.80 -12.96
#